data_AF-A0A174NMB4-F1
#
_entry.id   AF-A0A174NMB4-F1
#
_cell.length_a   1.000
_cell.length_b   1.000
_cell.length_c   1.000
_cell.angle_alpha   90.00
_cell.angle_beta   90.00
_cell.angle_gamma   90.00
#
_symmetry.space_group_name_H-M   'P 1'
#
loop_
_entity.id
_entity.type
_entity.pdbx_description
1 polymer ?
#
loop_
_entity_poly.entity_id
_entity_poly.type
_entity_poly.pdbx_seq_one_letter_code
_entity_poly.pdbx_strand_id
1 'polypeptide(L)'
;MMKGENMYHLTKEGEKNVSEFVEECRKRYKKISEYYRDTDCVEHVELPTREIILHEINSGERFLEDVWCVGDKYYMSDWCLSKKHSIYVSLELKYGTDFIEDKEKNYEV
;
A
#
# COMPACT_ATOMS: atom_id res chain seq x y z
N MET A 1 22.75 -10.26 -6.92
CA MET A 1 21.67 -9.39 -6.43
C MET A 1 21.63 -9.57 -4.93
N MET A 2 22.08 -8.58 -4.16
CA MET A 2 21.91 -8.63 -2.70
C MET A 2 20.41 -8.64 -2.43
N LYS A 3 19.94 -9.65 -1.67
CA LYS A 3 18.58 -9.64 -1.12
C LYS A 3 18.53 -8.41 -0.21
N GLY A 4 17.88 -7.34 -0.66
CA GLY A 4 17.63 -6.17 0.17
C GLY A 4 16.95 -6.66 1.43
N GLU A 5 17.62 -6.52 2.56
CA GLU A 5 17.09 -6.88 3.86
C GLU A 5 15.82 -6.05 4.08
N ASN A 6 14.75 -6.67 4.59
CA ASN A 6 13.51 -5.95 4.90
C ASN A 6 13.82 -4.87 5.95
N MET A 7 14.03 -3.64 5.48
CA MET A 7 14.42 -2.45 6.22
C MET A 7 13.24 -1.88 7.02
N TYR A 8 12.01 -2.05 6.54
CA TYR A 8 10.80 -1.55 7.17
C TYR A 8 9.83 -2.67 7.53
N HIS A 9 9.13 -2.51 8.65
CA HIS A 9 8.02 -3.35 9.05
C HIS A 9 6.81 -2.52 9.50
N LEU A 10 5.62 -3.11 9.38
CA LEU A 10 4.38 -2.49 9.84
C LEU A 10 4.28 -2.58 11.37
N THR A 11 3.82 -1.51 11.99
CA THR A 11 3.40 -1.52 13.39
C THR A 11 2.04 -2.21 13.51
N LYS A 12 1.53 -2.42 14.73
CA LYS A 12 0.16 -2.91 14.94
C LYS A 12 -0.90 -2.01 14.29
N GLU A 13 -0.67 -0.71 14.26
CA GLU A 13 -1.57 0.25 13.63
C GLU A 13 -1.50 0.16 12.11
N GLY A 14 -0.29 0.09 11.55
CA GLY A 14 -0.12 -0.10 10.10
C GLY A 14 -0.68 -1.43 9.60
N GLU A 15 -0.52 -2.52 10.37
CA GLU A 15 -1.13 -3.82 10.05
C GLU A 15 -2.66 -3.73 9.97
N LYS A 16 -3.27 -3.01 10.92
CA LYS A 16 -4.71 -2.76 10.92
C LYS A 16 -5.12 -1.93 9.70
N ASN A 17 -4.43 -0.81 9.44
CA ASN A 17 -4.76 0.11 8.35
C ASN A 17 -4.60 -0.58 6.98
N VAL A 18 -3.52 -1.34 6.77
CA VAL A 18 -3.32 -2.16 5.56
C VAL A 18 -4.40 -3.21 5.40
N SER A 19 -4.80 -3.89 6.49
CA SER A 19 -5.84 -4.92 6.43
C SER A 19 -7.20 -4.32 6.07
N GLU A 20 -7.59 -3.20 6.69
CA GLU A 20 -8.83 -2.48 6.39
C GLU A 20 -8.85 -2.00 4.93
N PHE A 21 -7.72 -1.47 4.45
CA PHE A 21 -7.56 -1.03 3.06
C PHE A 21 -7.71 -2.17 2.05
N VAL A 22 -7.04 -3.31 2.27
CA VAL A 22 -7.15 -4.49 1.39
C VAL A 22 -8.58 -5.02 1.38
N GLU A 23 -9.25 -5.07 2.53
CA GLU A 23 -10.64 -5.51 2.62
C GLU A 23 -11.58 -4.54 1.89
N GLU A 24 -11.38 -3.23 2.05
CA GLU A 24 -12.13 -2.21 1.33
C GLU A 24 -11.97 -2.32 -0.19
N CYS A 25 -10.74 -2.49 -0.67
CA CYS A 25 -10.46 -2.68 -2.09
C CYS A 25 -11.19 -3.91 -2.65
N ARG A 26 -11.15 -5.04 -1.93
CA ARG A 26 -11.88 -6.26 -2.30
C ARG A 26 -13.40 -6.03 -2.32
N LYS A 27 -13.96 -5.38 -1.29
CA LYS A 27 -15.39 -5.07 -1.21
C LYS A 27 -15.85 -4.17 -2.35
N ARG A 28 -15.10 -3.10 -2.62
CA ARG A 28 -15.41 -2.14 -3.72
C ARG A 28 -15.27 -2.82 -5.08
N TYR A 29 -14.20 -3.58 -5.32
CA TYR A 29 -14.03 -4.33 -6.57
C TYR A 29 -15.15 -5.35 -6.81
N LYS A 30 -15.59 -6.07 -5.77
CA LYS A 30 -16.74 -6.97 -5.86
C LYS A 30 -18.02 -6.23 -6.29
N LYS A 31 -18.31 -5.08 -5.68
CA LYS A 31 -19.48 -4.25 -6.07
C LYS A 31 -19.39 -3.76 -7.52
N ILE A 32 -18.21 -3.32 -7.95
CA ILE A 32 -17.97 -2.87 -9.33
C ILE A 32 -18.19 -4.04 -10.30
N SER A 33 -17.59 -5.19 -10.03
CA SER A 33 -17.73 -6.38 -10.88
C SER A 33 -19.15 -6.94 -10.92
N GLU A 34 -19.92 -6.83 -9.84
CA GLU A 34 -21.34 -7.17 -9.83
C GLU A 34 -22.18 -6.17 -10.64
N TYR A 35 -21.93 -4.88 -10.49
CA TYR A 35 -22.68 -3.83 -11.19
C TYR A 35 -22.41 -3.82 -12.71
N TYR A 36 -21.18 -4.09 -13.12
CA TYR A 36 -20.75 -4.06 -14.52
C TYR A 36 -20.65 -5.46 -15.16
N ARG A 37 -21.15 -6.51 -14.49
CA ARG A 37 -21.05 -7.92 -14.91
C ARG A 37 -21.49 -8.15 -16.36
N ASP A 38 -22.53 -7.45 -16.80
CA ASP A 38 -23.15 -7.65 -18.12
C ASP A 38 -22.51 -6.81 -19.23
N THR A 39 -21.44 -6.05 -18.91
CA THR A 39 -20.84 -5.10 -19.86
C THR A 39 -19.53 -5.55 -20.48
N ASP A 40 -18.98 -6.73 -20.14
CA ASP A 40 -17.66 -7.21 -20.63
C ASP A 40 -16.51 -6.22 -20.32
N CYS A 41 -16.75 -5.28 -19.38
CA CYS A 41 -15.90 -4.10 -19.15
C CYS A 41 -15.07 -4.16 -17.88
N VAL A 42 -15.05 -5.30 -17.18
CA VAL A 42 -14.22 -5.46 -15.99
C VAL A 42 -12.86 -5.97 -16.42
N GLU A 43 -11.97 -5.04 -16.79
CA GLU A 43 -10.55 -5.37 -16.94
C GLU A 43 -10.03 -5.96 -15.62
N HIS A 44 -9.27 -7.06 -15.71
CA HIS A 44 -8.58 -7.60 -14.54
C HIS A 44 -7.60 -6.56 -13.99
N VAL A 45 -7.83 -6.14 -12.75
CA VAL A 45 -6.92 -5.29 -11.98
C VAL A 45 -6.28 -6.13 -10.89
N GLU A 46 -4.99 -5.89 -10.65
CA GLU A 46 -4.28 -6.46 -9.51
C GLU A 46 -4.75 -5.74 -8.24
N LEU A 47 -5.30 -6.51 -7.29
CA LEU A 47 -5.74 -5.97 -6.01
C LEU A 47 -4.56 -5.90 -5.04
N PRO A 48 -4.55 -4.90 -4.14
CA PRO A 48 -3.50 -4.80 -3.14
C PRO A 48 -3.48 -6.03 -2.24
N THR A 49 -2.27 -6.46 -1.88
CA THR A 49 -2.04 -7.37 -0.76
C THR A 49 -1.04 -6.74 0.20
N ARG A 50 -1.01 -7.28 1.42
CA ARG A 50 -0.07 -6.86 2.45
C ARG A 50 1.38 -7.01 1.96
N GLU A 51 1.67 -8.11 1.26
CA GLU A 51 3.01 -8.41 0.75
C GLU A 51 3.46 -7.40 -0.30
N ILE A 52 2.56 -7.01 -1.22
CA ILE A 52 2.87 -5.99 -2.24
C ILE A 52 3.14 -4.64 -1.57
N ILE A 53 2.26 -4.21 -0.67
CA ILE A 53 2.42 -2.93 0.05
C ILE A 53 3.73 -2.92 0.83
N LEU A 54 4.04 -3.99 1.57
CA LEU A 54 5.27 -4.08 2.34
C LEU A 54 6.51 -4.12 1.42
N HIS A 55 6.40 -4.74 0.24
CA HIS A 55 7.47 -4.72 -0.75
C HIS A 55 7.72 -3.31 -1.30
N GLU A 56 6.66 -2.56 -1.66
CA GLU A 56 6.79 -1.16 -2.13
C GLU A 56 7.44 -0.27 -1.05
N ILE A 57 7.03 -0.42 0.22
CA ILE A 57 7.66 0.30 1.35
C ILE A 57 9.15 -0.06 1.47
N ASN A 58 9.49 -1.35 1.35
CA ASN A 58 10.86 -1.81 1.47
C ASN A 58 11.74 -1.48 0.26
N SER A 59 11.17 -1.24 -0.92
CA SER A 59 11.92 -0.81 -2.10
C SER A 59 12.21 0.69 -2.11
N GLY A 60 11.67 1.44 -1.16
CA GLY A 60 11.80 2.91 -1.16
C GLY A 60 10.81 3.59 -2.09
N GLU A 61 9.86 2.85 -2.66
CA GLU A 61 8.94 3.38 -3.65
C GLU A 61 7.81 4.17 -2.99
N ARG A 62 7.37 5.23 -3.69
CA ARG A 62 6.20 6.03 -3.33
C ARG A 62 6.27 6.67 -1.93
N PHE A 63 7.48 6.85 -1.40
CA PHE A 63 7.68 7.70 -0.25
C PHE A 63 7.53 9.16 -0.63
N LEU A 64 6.72 9.87 0.15
CA LEU A 64 6.72 11.31 0.21
C LEU A 64 7.48 11.72 1.46
N GLU A 65 8.59 12.41 1.26
CA GLU A 65 9.44 12.93 2.33
C GLU A 65 9.27 14.44 2.43
N ASP A 66 9.36 14.95 3.66
CA ASP A 66 9.26 16.37 3.99
C ASP A 66 7.92 17.01 3.60
N VAL A 67 6.85 16.19 3.64
CA VAL A 67 5.48 16.66 3.45
C VAL A 67 5.20 17.70 4.55
N TRP A 68 4.98 18.95 4.15
CA TRP A 68 4.79 20.11 5.03
C TRP A 68 6.05 20.63 5.76
N CYS A 69 7.26 20.28 5.33
CA CYS A 69 8.54 20.75 5.89
C CYS A 69 8.76 20.43 7.38
N VAL A 70 8.14 19.35 7.86
CA VAL A 70 8.23 18.91 9.27
C VAL A 70 9.12 17.67 9.45
N GLY A 71 9.84 17.24 8.41
CA GLY A 71 10.63 16.00 8.47
C GLY A 71 9.78 14.73 8.58
N ASP A 72 8.49 14.81 8.24
CA ASP A 72 7.63 13.63 8.18
C ASP A 72 7.92 12.80 6.92
N LYS A 73 7.73 11.49 7.04
CA LYS A 73 7.83 10.52 5.94
C LYS A 73 6.51 9.74 5.84
N TYR A 74 5.93 9.69 4.64
CA TYR A 74 4.71 8.96 4.37
C TYR A 74 4.92 8.01 3.20
N TYR A 75 4.27 6.86 3.23
CA TYR A 75 4.05 6.02 2.06
C TYR A 75 2.65 6.29 1.55
N MET A 76 2.52 6.60 0.25
CA MET A 76 1.22 6.83 -0.39
C MET A 76 1.09 6.01 -1.67
N SER A 77 -0.01 5.26 -1.81
CA SER A 77 -0.21 4.40 -2.97
C SER A 77 -1.67 4.43 -3.43
N ASP A 78 -1.89 4.84 -4.68
CA ASP A 78 -3.19 4.81 -5.34
C ASP A 78 -3.41 3.49 -6.07
N TRP A 79 -4.52 2.82 -5.75
CA TRP A 79 -4.87 1.52 -6.32
C TRP A 79 -6.09 1.63 -7.24
N CYS A 80 -5.87 1.28 -8.50
CA CYS A 80 -6.90 1.31 -9.53
C CYS A 80 -7.83 0.09 -9.41
N LEU A 81 -9.11 0.32 -9.10
CA LEU A 81 -10.14 -0.73 -9.07
C LEU A 81 -10.91 -0.84 -10.39
N SER A 82 -10.90 0.21 -11.22
CA SER A 82 -11.43 0.18 -12.58
C SER A 82 -10.83 1.32 -13.41
N LYS A 83 -10.05 0.98 -14.44
CA LYS A 83 -9.45 1.97 -15.34
C LYS A 83 -10.52 2.71 -16.15
N LYS A 84 -11.49 1.97 -16.70
CA LYS A 84 -12.59 2.52 -17.51
C LYS A 84 -13.40 3.57 -16.76
N HIS A 85 -13.67 3.34 -15.48
CA HIS A 85 -14.49 4.23 -14.65
C HIS A 85 -13.65 5.16 -13.77
N SER A 86 -12.31 5.15 -13.93
CA SER A 86 -11.37 5.95 -13.14
C SER A 86 -11.63 5.83 -11.63
N ILE A 87 -11.86 4.60 -11.16
CA ILE A 87 -12.11 4.33 -9.74
C ILE A 87 -10.80 3.93 -9.08
N TYR A 88 -10.36 4.76 -8.14
CA TYR A 88 -9.14 4.57 -7.37
C TYR A 88 -9.44 4.58 -5.87
N VAL A 89 -8.58 3.92 -5.10
CA VAL A 89 -8.57 3.99 -3.63
C VAL A 89 -7.13 4.22 -3.19
N SER A 90 -6.94 5.22 -2.33
CA SER A 90 -5.62 5.61 -1.86
C SER A 90 -5.35 5.00 -0.49
N LEU A 91 -4.12 4.54 -0.28
CA LEU A 91 -3.57 4.18 1.01
C LEU A 91 -2.52 5.20 1.41
N GLU A 92 -2.63 5.75 2.61
CA GLU A 92 -1.62 6.59 3.24
C GLU A 92 -1.17 5.92 4.53
N LEU A 93 0.14 5.77 4.70
CA LEU A 93 0.77 5.26 5.92
C LEU A 93 1.84 6.26 6.37
N LYS A 94 1.87 6.57 7.66
CA LYS A 94 2.83 7.49 8.28
C LYS A 94 4.00 6.75 8.91
N TYR A 95 5.22 7.17 8.61
CA TYR A 95 6.43 6.66 9.28
C TYR A 95 6.41 7.00 10.77
N GLY A 96 6.79 6.04 11.63
CA GLY A 96 6.74 6.19 13.08
C GLY A 96 5.39 5.80 13.71
N THR A 97 4.31 5.79 12.92
CA THR A 97 2.97 5.38 13.36
C THR A 97 2.59 4.05 12.73
N ASP A 98 2.56 3.97 11.41
CA ASP A 98 2.11 2.81 10.65
C ASP A 98 3.24 1.84 10.29
N PHE A 99 4.42 2.37 9.99
CA PHE A 99 5.60 1.57 9.69
C PHE A 99 6.85 2.22 10.27
N ILE A 100 7.81 1.38 10.63
CA ILE A 100 9.07 1.80 11.24
C ILE A 100 10.24 1.01 10.65
N GLU A 101 11.43 1.60 10.72
CA GLU A 101 12.66 0.95 10.32
C GLU A 101 13.06 -0.11 11.36
N ASP A 102 13.49 -1.27 10.89
CA ASP A 102 13.98 -2.37 11.70
C ASP A 102 15.44 -2.11 12.13
N LYS A 103 15.60 -1.37 13.24
CA LYS A 103 16.89 -0.91 13.74
C LYS A 103 17.85 -2.04 14.14
N GLU A 104 17.36 -3.26 14.36
CA GLU A 104 18.20 -4.39 14.77
C GLU A 104 19.07 -4.95 13.63
N LYS A 105 18.73 -4.70 12.35
CA LYS A 105 19.51 -5.17 11.20
C LYS A 105 20.61 -4.23 10.73
N ASN A 106 20.64 -2.99 11.22
CA ASN A 106 21.66 -2.00 10.86
C ASN A 106 23.00 -2.18 11.62
N TYR A 107 23.14 -3.21 12.47
CA TYR A 107 24.33 -3.42 13.32
C TYR A 107 25.16 -4.68 12.99
N GLU A 108 24.80 -5.47 11.98
CA GLU A 108 25.69 -6.53 11.50
C GLU A 108 26.69 -5.93 10.48
N VAL A 109 27.81 -5.45 11.02
CA VAL A 109 29.00 -4.94 10.29
C VAL A 109 29.96 -6.07 9.98
#